data_AF-A0A1T3MUD3-F1
#
_entry.id   AF-A0A1T3MUD3-F1
#
_cell.length_a   1.000
_cell.length_b   1.000
_cell.length_c   1.000
_cell.angle_alpha   90.00
_cell.angle_beta   90.00
_cell.angle_gamma   90.00
#
_symmetry.space_group_name_H-M   'P 1'
#
loop_
_entity.id
_entity.type
_entity.pdbx_description
1 polymer ?
#
loop_
_entity_poly.entity_id
_entity_poly.type
_entity_poly.pdbx_seq_one_letter_code
_entity_poly.pdbx_strand_id
1 'polypeptide(L)' 'MGEFIRIYQSNILFQVEIMKGKLAANGIESYVKNEFVNNLSVMPVNQDYILYVAEENAVEAERIISETDDIES' A
#
# COMPACT_ATOMS: atom_id res chain seq x y z
N MET A 1 -12.14 -17.73 -2.39
CA MET A 1 -11.60 -16.45 -2.89
C MET A 1 -11.26 -15.66 -1.64
N GLY A 2 -9.97 -15.49 -1.35
CA GLY A 2 -9.53 -14.74 -0.17
C GLY A 2 -9.85 -13.27 -0.34
N GLU A 3 -10.28 -12.63 0.74
CA GLU A 3 -10.50 -11.19 0.78
C GLU A 3 -9.13 -10.48 0.79
N PHE A 4 -9.05 -9.35 0.08
CA PHE A 4 -7.84 -8.53 0.05
C PHE A 4 -8.08 -7.24 0.81
N ILE A 5 -7.24 -6.98 1.80
CA ILE A 5 -7.37 -5.85 2.70
C ILE A 5 -6.30 -4.81 2.35
N ARG A 6 -6.74 -3.55 2.31
CA ARG A 6 -5.87 -2.37 2.17
C ARG A 6 -5.04 -2.24 3.44
N ILE A 7 -3.73 -2.09 3.30
CA ILE A 7 -2.80 -1.93 4.44
C ILE A 7 -1.97 -0.64 4.37
N TYR A 8 -1.80 -0.06 3.18
CA TYR A 8 -1.04 1.18 3.01
C TYR A 8 -1.58 1.96 1.81
N GLN A 9 -1.46 3.28 1.86
CA GLN A 9 -1.84 4.16 0.76
C GLN A 9 -0.85 5.33 0.69
N SER A 10 -0.43 5.68 -0.52
CA SER A 10 0.32 6.91 -0.78
C SER A 10 0.01 7.44 -2.17
N ASN A 11 0.16 8.75 -2.35
CA ASN A 11 0.12 9.38 -3.66
C ASN A 11 1.46 9.27 -4.43
N ILE A 12 2.48 8.68 -3.82
CA ILE A 12 3.81 8.44 -4.40
C ILE A 12 4.01 6.94 -4.58
N LEU A 13 4.04 6.46 -5.83
CA LEU A 13 4.26 5.05 -6.16
C LEU A 13 5.51 4.46 -5.49
N PHE A 14 6.59 5.23 -5.42
CA PHE A 14 7.85 4.78 -4.84
C PHE A 14 7.72 4.37 -3.37
N GLN A 15 6.94 5.10 -2.57
CA GLN A 15 6.71 4.75 -1.16
C GLN A 15 5.96 3.43 -1.04
N VAL A 16 4.94 3.22 -1.89
CA VAL A 16 4.17 1.97 -1.91
C VAL A 16 5.03 0.78 -2.34
N GLU A 17 5.89 0.95 -3.36
CA GLU A 17 6.80 -0.11 -3.80
C GLU A 17 7.89 -0.44 -2.76
N ILE A 18 8.33 0.53 -1.94
CA ILE A 18 9.19 0.24 -0.77
C ILE A 18 8.45 -0.68 0.20
N MET A 19 7.22 -0.34 0.60
CA MET A 19 6.45 -1.14 1.55
C MET A 19 6.18 -2.54 1.01
N LYS A 20 5.77 -2.64 -0.26
CA LYS A 20 5.61 -3.92 -0.96
C LYS A 20 6.89 -4.76 -0.96
N GLY A 21 8.05 -4.14 -1.20
CA GLY A 21 9.35 -4.80 -1.14
C GLY A 21 9.67 -5.35 0.24
N LYS A 22 9.32 -4.62 1.32
CA LYS A 22 9.49 -5.09 2.70
C LYS A 22 8.58 -6.27 3.02
N LEU A 23 7.32 -6.22 2.59
CA LEU A 23 6.39 -7.35 2.76
C LEU A 23 6.91 -8.58 2.04
N ALA A 24 7.37 -8.43 0.80
CA ALA A 24 7.97 -9.52 0.03
C ALA A 24 9.22 -10.11 0.71
N ALA A 25 10.07 -9.27 1.30
CA ALA A 25 11.23 -9.72 2.08
C ALA A 25 10.85 -10.54 3.33
N ASN A 26 9.64 -10.36 3.86
CA ASN A 26 9.08 -11.14 4.96
C ASN A 26 8.16 -12.28 4.48
N GLY A 27 8.15 -12.59 3.18
CA GLY A 27 7.35 -13.66 2.60
C GLY A 27 5.86 -13.35 2.47
N ILE A 28 5.45 -12.09 2.58
CA ILE A 28 4.06 -11.65 2.44
C ILE A 28 3.83 -11.17 1.01
N GLU A 29 2.98 -11.91 0.28
CA GLU A 29 2.53 -11.48 -1.04
C GLU A 29 1.58 -10.28 -0.94
N SER A 30 1.81 -9.29 -1.78
CA SER A 30 1.04 -8.06 -1.85
C SER A 30 0.93 -7.54 -3.28
N TYR A 31 -0.09 -6.73 -3.56
CA TYR A 31 -0.23 -6.05 -4.85
C TYR A 31 -0.61 -4.59 -4.67
N VAL A 32 -0.26 -3.79 -5.68
CA VAL A 32 -0.55 -2.36 -5.72
C VAL A 32 -1.71 -2.12 -6.67
N LYS A 33 -2.75 -1.44 -6.17
CA LYS A 33 -3.86 -0.93 -6.97
C LYS A 33 -3.66 0.56 -7.19
N ASN A 34 -3.76 1.01 -8.43
CA ASN A 34 -3.79 2.43 -8.76
C ASN A 34 -5.25 2.89 -8.86
N GLU A 35 -5.63 3.87 -8.05
CA GLU A 35 -6.92 4.54 -8.15
C GLU A 35 -6.72 5.95 -8.72
N PHE A 36 -7.15 6.12 -9.98
CA PHE A 36 -7.18 7.42 -10.64
C PHE A 36 -8.43 8.19 -10.20
N VAL A 37 -8.27 9.25 -9.42
CA VAL A 37 -9.38 10.16 -9.09
C VAL A 37 -9.57 11.15 -10.24
N ASN A 38 -10.30 10.73 -11.28
CA ASN A 38 -10.73 11.62 -12.36
C ASN A 38 -12.18 12.07 -12.09
N ASN A 39 -12.35 13.24 -11.46
CA ASN A 39 -13.66 13.89 -11.38
C ASN A 39 -13.52 15.35 -11.81
N LEU A 40 -13.84 15.60 -13.08
CA LEU A 40 -13.97 16.90 -13.75
C LEU A 40 -12.64 17.58 -14.18
N SER A 41 -12.63 17.97 -15.46
CA SER A 41 -11.60 18.76 -16.11
C SER A 41 -11.17 19.94 -15.25
N VAL A 42 -9.86 20.16 -15.13
CA VAL A 42 -9.18 21.37 -14.63
C VAL A 42 -8.57 21.37 -13.21
N MET A 43 -7.90 20.31 -12.70
CA MET A 43 -6.84 20.43 -11.67
C MET A 43 -6.12 19.09 -11.37
N PRO A 44 -4.97 19.05 -10.66
CA PRO A 44 -4.00 17.94 -10.75
C PRO A 44 -4.56 16.60 -10.30
N VAL A 45 -4.19 15.57 -11.05
CA VAL A 45 -4.57 14.18 -10.86
C VAL A 45 -3.89 13.66 -9.60
N ASN A 46 -4.60 13.63 -8.47
CA ASN A 46 -4.16 12.81 -7.33
C ASN A 46 -4.34 11.34 -7.73
N GLN A 47 -3.22 10.66 -7.95
CA GLN A 47 -3.18 9.21 -8.13
C GLN A 47 -2.93 8.61 -6.75
N ASP A 48 -3.87 7.80 -6.27
CA ASP A 48 -3.68 7.04 -5.04
C ASP A 48 -3.18 5.64 -5.39
N TYR A 49 -2.03 5.28 -4.83
CA TYR A 49 -1.47 3.94 -4.89
C TYR A 49 -1.81 3.25 -3.57
N ILE A 50 -2.55 2.15 -3.65
CA ILE A 50 -3.04 1.42 -2.48
C ILE A 50 -2.41 0.02 -2.49
N LEU A 51 -1.80 -0.35 -1.37
CA LEU A 51 -1.21 -1.67 -1.16
C LEU A 51 -2.24 -2.58 -0.50
N TYR A 52 -2.39 -3.77 -1.07
CA TYR A 52 -3.29 -4.81 -0.59
C TYR A 52 -2.53 -6.10 -0.28
N VAL A 53 -2.99 -6.80 0.76
CA VAL A 53 -2.56 -8.16 1.13
C VAL A 53 -3.77 -9.06 1.33
N ALA A 54 -3.56 -10.37 1.31
CA ALA A 54 -4.58 -11.31 1.74
C ALA A 54 -4.92 -11.08 3.22
N GLU A 55 -6.20 -11.21 3.57
CA GLU A 55 -6.71 -10.98 4.94
C GLU A 55 -5.91 -11.74 6.00
N GLU A 56 -5.50 -12.99 5.72
CA GLU A 56 -4.72 -13.81 6.65
C GLU A 56 -3.36 -13.18 7.05
N ASN A 57 -2.83 -12.28 6.22
CA ASN A 57 -1.55 -11.62 6.43
C ASN A 57 -1.69 -10.17 6.90
N ALA A 58 -2.91 -9.66 7.06
CA ALA A 58 -3.16 -8.23 7.33
C ALA A 58 -2.48 -7.76 8.62
N VAL A 59 -2.65 -8.50 9.72
CA VAL A 59 -2.10 -8.15 11.03
C VAL A 59 -0.57 -8.05 11.01
N GLU A 60 0.09 -9.02 10.36
CA GLU A 60 1.54 -9.03 10.28
C GLU A 60 2.07 -7.94 9.32
N ALA A 61 1.37 -7.71 8.21
CA ALA A 61 1.72 -6.65 7.28
C ALA A 61 1.60 -5.25 7.92
N GLU A 62 0.55 -5.00 8.71
CA GLU A 62 0.36 -3.75 9.46
C GLU A 62 1.47 -3.53 10.47
N ARG A 63 1.91 -4.59 11.16
CA ARG A 63 3.04 -4.53 12.10
C ARG A 63 4.34 -4.11 11.40
N ILE A 64 4.67 -4.75 10.28
CA ILE A 64 5.89 -4.46 9.50
C ILE A 64 5.88 -3.02 8.95
N ILE A 65 4.72 -2.54 8.52
CA ILE A 65 4.58 -1.16 8.02
C ILE A 65 4.73 -0.15 9.15
N SER A 66 4.09 -0.40 10.30
CA SER A 66 4.16 0.52 11.46
C SER A 66 5.60 0.67 11.99
N GLU A 67 6.36 -0.43 12.07
CA GLU A 67 7.79 -0.40 12.42
C GLU A 67 8.64 0.42 11.44
N THR A 68 8.15 0.65 10.22
CA THR A 68 8.85 1.46 9.22
C THR A 68 8.59 2.95 9.41
N ASP A 69 7.34 3.35 9.66
CA ASP A 69 6.99 4.76 9.86
C ASP A 69 7.60 5.34 11.15
N ASP A 70 7.79 4.51 12.18
CA ASP A 70 8.44 4.92 13.43
C ASP A 70 9.93 5.29 13.28
N ILE A 71 10.58 4.90 12.17
CA ILE A 71 11.99 5.22 11.90
C ILE A 71 12.13 6.63 11.28
N GLU A 72 11.04 7.22 10.78
CA GLU A 72 11.04 8.56 10.16
C GLU A 72 10.59 9.69 11.11
N SER A 73 10.40 9.43 12.42
CA SER A 73 10.07 10.43 13.46
C SER A 73 11.27 10.96 14.26
#